data_AF-A0A017SXD4-F1
#
_entry.id   AF-A0A017SXD4-F1
#
_cell.length_a   1.000
_cell.length_b   1.000
_cell.length_c   1.000
_cell.angle_alpha   90.00
_cell.angle_beta   90.00
_cell.angle_gamma   90.00
#
_symmetry.space_group_name_H-M   'P 1'
#
loop_
_entity.id
_entity.type
_entity.pdbx_description
1 polymer ?
#
loop_
_entity_poly.entity_id
_entity_poly.type
_entity_poly.pdbx_seq_one_letter_code
_entity_poly.pdbx_strand_id
1 'polypeptide(L)'
;MSRSQGLLATLSLGLLCACVCACASPNEVMIAVHTDLSMPEDVDTIAIEVFNDASNATKFLGSFTELGGENPQALLPITLGLVSDEADVPIRIRAYARSGGVTGSVRILREAVTTVPSERVVTLHLPLQYLCDGSGVTDGTGAADAMCGPGLTCVAGRCAPSTVDASVLTDYVAAEVYGGGSGTTSDGECFDVAACFVGATEAVVDVATCTVAVEGEVNVALRTAPVGAKGDGMCVDGVGCLVALDAGVETGFQKGAGQVTLPPGACDKYQADGVTGRVDGVVTVPVREGCPQKTLGLPTCGPWSASGGQ
;
A
#
# COMPACT_ATOMS: atom_id res chain seq x y z
N MET A 1 -27.62 -86.78 2.62
CA MET A 1 -28.86 -86.01 2.40
C MET A 1 -28.64 -84.61 2.93
N SER A 2 -28.85 -83.60 2.07
CA SER A 2 -29.16 -82.19 2.35
C SER A 2 -28.31 -81.25 1.49
N ARG A 3 -29.04 -80.44 0.72
CA ARG A 3 -28.62 -79.46 -0.30
C ARG A 3 -28.29 -78.12 0.36
N SER A 4 -27.49 -77.27 -0.30
CA SER A 4 -27.83 -75.86 -0.63
C SER A 4 -26.60 -75.09 -1.16
N GLN A 5 -26.64 -74.61 -2.42
CA GLN A 5 -26.71 -73.18 -2.84
C GLN A 5 -25.39 -72.41 -2.55
N GLY A 6 -24.62 -71.89 -3.51
CA GLY A 6 -24.99 -71.22 -4.76
C GLY A 6 -25.05 -69.71 -4.53
N LEU A 7 -23.92 -69.00 -4.59
CA LEU A 7 -23.87 -67.53 -4.54
C LEU A 7 -23.06 -67.00 -5.73
N LEU A 8 -23.77 -66.37 -6.68
CA LEU A 8 -23.23 -65.56 -7.77
C LEU A 8 -22.89 -64.17 -7.20
N ALA A 9 -21.63 -63.76 -7.31
CA ALA A 9 -21.20 -62.41 -6.96
C ALA A 9 -21.34 -61.48 -8.19
N THR A 10 -22.34 -60.60 -8.13
CA THR A 10 -22.50 -59.47 -9.08
C THR A 10 -21.56 -58.34 -8.72
N LEU A 11 -20.68 -57.98 -9.66
CA LEU A 11 -19.74 -56.87 -9.59
C LEU A 11 -20.48 -55.55 -9.94
N SER A 12 -20.83 -54.75 -8.94
CA SER A 12 -21.46 -53.44 -9.13
C SER A 12 -20.38 -52.37 -9.31
N LEU A 13 -20.24 -51.85 -10.53
CA LEU A 13 -19.37 -50.72 -10.86
C LEU A 13 -20.06 -49.42 -10.39
N GLY A 14 -19.69 -48.95 -9.20
CA GLY A 14 -20.19 -47.69 -8.64
C GLY A 14 -19.55 -46.49 -9.35
N LEU A 15 -20.33 -45.79 -10.17
CA LEU A 15 -19.97 -44.52 -10.78
C LEU A 15 -19.99 -43.44 -9.67
N LEU A 16 -18.82 -43.08 -9.13
CA LEU A 16 -18.69 -41.90 -8.26
C LEU A 16 -18.90 -40.64 -9.13
N CYS A 17 -20.10 -40.07 -9.03
CA CYS A 17 -20.38 -38.73 -9.51
C CYS A 17 -19.70 -37.74 -8.56
N ALA A 18 -18.47 -37.31 -8.88
CA ALA A 18 -17.82 -36.21 -8.20
C ALA A 18 -18.58 -34.93 -8.55
N CYS A 19 -19.51 -34.54 -7.67
CA CYS A 19 -20.16 -33.24 -7.72
C CYS A 19 -19.08 -32.20 -7.38
N VAL A 20 -18.39 -31.69 -8.40
CA VAL A 20 -17.57 -30.49 -8.30
C VAL A 20 -18.57 -29.34 -8.15
N CYS A 21 -19.03 -29.11 -6.91
CA CYS A 21 -19.65 -27.84 -6.57
C CYS A 21 -18.56 -26.78 -6.72
N ALA A 22 -18.49 -26.16 -7.90
CA ALA A 22 -17.80 -24.90 -8.08
C ALA A 22 -18.52 -23.89 -7.17
N CYS A 23 -18.04 -23.73 -5.94
CA CYS A 23 -18.42 -22.60 -5.11
C CYS A 23 -18.01 -21.35 -5.89
N ALA A 24 -18.98 -20.51 -6.26
CA ALA A 24 -18.69 -19.23 -6.87
C ALA A 24 -17.73 -18.46 -5.94
N SER A 25 -16.72 -17.81 -6.53
CA SER A 25 -15.84 -16.93 -5.76
C SER A 25 -16.67 -15.82 -5.11
N PRO A 26 -16.32 -15.37 -3.90
CA PRO A 26 -17.06 -14.29 -3.26
C PRO A 26 -16.91 -12.98 -4.04
N ASN A 27 -17.87 -12.07 -3.87
CA ASN A 27 -17.75 -10.68 -4.31
C ASN A 27 -16.96 -9.94 -3.22
N GLU A 28 -15.67 -9.70 -3.46
CA GLU A 28 -14.79 -9.18 -2.42
C GLU A 28 -13.77 -8.16 -2.94
N VAL A 29 -13.56 -7.10 -2.15
CA VAL A 29 -12.46 -6.15 -2.33
C VAL A 29 -11.50 -6.30 -1.15
N MET A 30 -10.26 -6.70 -1.46
CA MET A 30 -9.15 -6.73 -0.52
C MET A 30 -8.48 -5.36 -0.50
N ILE A 31 -8.74 -4.58 0.55
CA ILE A 31 -8.19 -3.25 0.74
C ILE A 31 -6.81 -3.38 1.35
N ALA A 32 -5.76 -3.01 0.62
CA ALA A 32 -4.37 -3.09 1.04
C ALA A 32 -3.83 -1.69 1.35
N VAL A 33 -3.58 -1.40 2.63
CA VAL A 33 -3.09 -0.10 3.12
C VAL A 33 -1.66 -0.25 3.61
N HIS A 34 -0.79 0.66 3.15
CA HIS A 34 0.58 0.78 3.62
C HIS A 34 1.00 2.26 3.58
N THR A 35 2.16 2.57 4.15
CA THR A 35 2.75 3.90 4.11
C THR A 35 4.25 3.79 3.88
N ASP A 36 4.82 4.86 3.33
CA ASP A 36 6.26 5.06 3.16
C ASP A 36 6.86 5.94 4.28
N LEU A 37 6.03 6.34 5.25
CA LEU A 37 6.41 7.07 6.45
C LEU A 37 6.93 6.15 7.55
N SER A 38 7.74 6.70 8.46
CA SER A 38 8.20 6.00 9.64
C SER A 38 7.15 6.00 10.76
N MET A 39 7.14 4.95 11.57
CA MET A 39 6.25 4.83 12.73
C MET A 39 7.04 4.48 13.99
N PRO A 40 6.71 5.05 15.17
CA PRO A 40 5.63 5.99 15.41
C PRO A 40 5.99 7.45 15.06
N GLU A 41 7.22 7.71 14.57
CA GLU A 41 7.80 9.05 14.53
C GLU A 41 7.05 10.02 13.61
N ASP A 42 6.63 9.59 12.42
CA ASP A 42 5.92 10.43 11.47
C ASP A 42 4.40 10.28 11.61
N VAL A 43 3.93 9.05 11.83
CA VAL A 43 2.54 8.67 12.06
C VAL A 43 2.47 7.52 13.04
N ASP A 44 1.43 7.50 13.87
CA ASP A 44 1.23 6.48 14.92
C ASP A 44 -0.16 5.83 14.87
N THR A 45 -1.00 6.31 13.94
CA THR A 45 -2.39 5.89 13.80
C THR A 45 -2.78 5.88 12.34
N ILE A 46 -3.40 4.79 11.90
CA ILE A 46 -4.08 4.71 10.61
C ILE A 46 -5.54 4.39 10.85
N ALA A 47 -6.43 5.06 10.14
CA ALA A 47 -7.83 4.74 10.14
C ALA A 47 -8.32 4.40 8.74
N ILE A 48 -9.25 3.46 8.67
CA ILE A 48 -9.92 3.00 7.47
C ILE A 48 -11.42 3.12 7.68
N GLU A 49 -12.07 3.84 6.79
CA GLU A 49 -13.52 4.05 6.79
C GLU A 49 -14.09 3.53 5.47
N VAL A 50 -15.14 2.73 5.53
CA VAL A 50 -15.83 2.21 4.35
C VAL A 50 -17.31 2.57 4.45
N PHE A 51 -17.83 3.15 3.38
CA PHE A 51 -19.22 3.55 3.25
C PHE A 51 -19.83 2.95 1.98
N ASN A 52 -21.13 2.70 2.00
CA ASN A 52 -21.88 2.65 0.74
C ASN A 52 -21.93 4.07 0.16
N ASP A 53 -21.42 4.25 -1.06
CA ASP A 53 -21.21 5.58 -1.63
C ASP A 53 -22.54 6.33 -1.83
N ALA A 54 -23.55 5.65 -2.37
CA ALA A 54 -24.85 6.26 -2.67
C ALA A 54 -25.63 6.71 -1.43
N SER A 55 -25.59 5.93 -0.35
CA SER A 55 -26.37 6.19 0.87
C SER A 55 -25.57 6.85 2.00
N ASN A 56 -24.24 6.90 1.88
CA ASN A 56 -23.30 7.20 2.97
C ASN A 56 -23.46 6.28 4.20
N ALA A 57 -24.12 5.13 4.06
CA ALA A 57 -24.25 4.17 5.16
C ALA A 57 -22.89 3.56 5.48
N THR A 58 -22.47 3.64 6.75
CA THR A 58 -21.24 3.03 7.24
C THR A 58 -21.26 1.52 7.08
N LYS A 59 -20.20 0.98 6.47
CA LYS A 59 -19.91 -0.46 6.38
C LYS A 59 -18.81 -0.87 7.35
N PHE A 60 -17.80 -0.02 7.53
CA PHE A 60 -16.68 -0.25 8.44
C PHE A 60 -16.11 1.09 8.93
N LEU A 61 -15.73 1.13 10.20
CA LEU A 61 -14.90 2.19 10.79
C LEU A 61 -13.88 1.51 11.70
N GLY A 62 -12.61 1.65 11.39
CA GLY A 62 -11.52 1.11 12.21
C GLY A 62 -10.40 2.11 12.32
N SER A 63 -9.87 2.28 13.52
CA SER A 63 -8.64 3.03 13.79
C SER A 63 -7.66 2.10 14.47
N PHE A 64 -6.44 2.05 13.96
CA PHE A 64 -5.35 1.24 14.45
C PHE A 64 -4.32 2.18 15.05
N THR A 65 -4.14 2.13 16.37
CA THR A 65 -3.30 3.07 17.13
C THR A 65 -2.02 2.43 17.63
N GLU A 66 -1.13 3.27 18.17
CA GLU A 66 0.15 2.84 18.76
C GLU A 66 1.03 2.11 17.73
N LEU A 67 0.85 2.42 16.45
CA LEU A 67 1.62 1.81 15.36
C LEU A 67 3.10 2.13 15.54
N GLY A 68 3.94 1.08 15.56
CA GLY A 68 5.37 1.18 15.86
C GLY A 68 5.73 1.44 17.31
N GLY A 69 4.75 1.48 18.23
CA GLY A 69 4.99 1.45 19.66
C GLY A 69 5.30 0.03 20.18
N GLU A 70 5.43 -0.09 21.51
CA GLU A 70 5.71 -1.38 22.16
C GLU A 70 4.53 -2.37 22.11
N ASN A 71 3.29 -1.86 21.99
CA ASN A 71 2.05 -2.66 21.99
C ASN A 71 1.12 -2.23 20.84
N PRO A 72 1.55 -2.35 19.57
CA PRO A 72 0.79 -1.84 18.46
C PRO A 72 -0.53 -2.62 18.29
N GLN A 73 -1.63 -1.90 18.02
CA GLN A 73 -2.94 -2.55 17.79
C GLN A 73 -3.01 -3.32 16.48
N ALA A 74 -2.13 -2.98 15.53
CA ALA A 74 -1.93 -3.68 14.28
C ALA A 74 -0.50 -3.47 13.79
N LEU A 75 -0.06 -4.37 12.93
CA LEU A 75 1.21 -4.22 12.20
C LEU A 75 0.90 -3.76 10.77
N LEU A 76 1.77 -2.94 10.20
CA LEU A 76 1.66 -2.54 8.79
C LEU A 76 2.56 -3.40 7.90
N PRO A 77 2.20 -3.57 6.62
CA PRO A 77 0.96 -3.12 6.00
C PRO A 77 -0.29 -3.93 6.42
N ILE A 78 -1.49 -3.35 6.28
CA ILE A 78 -2.77 -3.98 6.65
C ILE A 78 -3.54 -4.36 5.39
N THR A 79 -4.18 -5.53 5.43
CA THR A 79 -5.17 -5.97 4.44
C THR A 79 -6.52 -6.20 5.11
N LEU A 80 -7.59 -5.60 4.56
CA LEU A 80 -8.97 -5.78 5.03
C LEU A 80 -9.82 -6.34 3.88
N GLY A 81 -10.46 -7.49 4.10
CA GLY A 81 -11.44 -8.04 3.16
C GLY A 81 -12.82 -7.43 3.36
N LEU A 82 -13.39 -6.87 2.29
CA LEU A 82 -14.77 -6.41 2.25
C LEU A 82 -15.59 -7.32 1.35
N VAL A 83 -16.31 -8.25 1.98
CA VAL A 83 -17.22 -9.20 1.30
C VAL A 83 -18.63 -8.61 1.19
N SER A 84 -19.29 -8.83 0.06
CA SER A 84 -20.69 -8.43 -0.18
C SER A 84 -21.50 -9.58 -0.80
N ASP A 85 -22.76 -9.72 -0.41
CA ASP A 85 -23.67 -10.66 -1.08
C ASP A 85 -24.10 -10.14 -2.46
N GLU A 86 -24.01 -8.83 -2.68
CA GLU A 86 -24.37 -8.13 -3.91
C GLU A 86 -23.12 -7.61 -4.61
N ALA A 87 -23.01 -7.89 -5.91
CA ALA A 87 -22.03 -7.29 -6.81
C ALA A 87 -22.44 -5.88 -7.24
N ASP A 88 -21.50 -5.15 -7.83
CA ASP A 88 -21.66 -3.79 -8.38
C ASP A 88 -22.13 -2.75 -7.36
N VAL A 89 -22.08 -3.08 -6.06
CA VAL A 89 -22.39 -2.15 -4.97
C VAL A 89 -21.31 -1.06 -4.93
N PRO A 90 -21.67 0.23 -5.11
CA PRO A 90 -20.70 1.30 -5.03
C PRO A 90 -20.28 1.54 -3.58
N ILE A 91 -18.97 1.57 -3.37
CA ILE A 91 -18.33 1.76 -2.07
C ILE A 91 -17.36 2.93 -2.13
N ARG A 92 -17.30 3.68 -1.04
CA ARG A 92 -16.32 4.74 -0.82
C ARG A 92 -15.44 4.35 0.35
N ILE A 93 -14.14 4.31 0.12
CA ILE A 93 -13.12 3.88 1.06
C ILE A 93 -12.21 5.07 1.33
N ARG A 94 -11.98 5.37 2.61
CA ARG A 94 -11.08 6.43 3.05
C ARG A 94 -10.03 5.81 3.96
N ALA A 95 -8.77 6.02 3.62
CA ALA A 95 -7.64 5.67 4.47
C ALA A 95 -6.91 6.97 4.84
N TYR A 96 -6.58 7.17 6.11
CA TYR A 96 -5.82 8.32 6.54
C TYR A 96 -4.88 8.00 7.69
N ALA A 97 -3.77 8.75 7.74
CA ALA A 97 -2.76 8.62 8.78
C ALA A 97 -2.76 9.84 9.70
N ARG A 98 -2.53 9.62 11.00
CA ARG A 98 -2.40 10.66 12.02
C ARG A 98 -1.08 10.57 12.77
N SER A 99 -0.67 11.72 13.31
CA SER A 99 0.38 11.82 14.32
C SER A 99 -0.20 12.38 15.61
N GLY A 100 0.11 11.77 16.76
CA GLY A 100 -0.42 12.13 18.07
C GLY A 100 -1.69 11.36 18.46
N GLY A 101 -1.86 10.13 17.96
CA GLY A 101 -2.98 9.25 18.30
C GLY A 101 -4.30 9.60 17.59
N VAL A 102 -5.40 9.05 18.12
CA VAL A 102 -6.75 9.19 17.53
C VAL A 102 -7.27 10.63 17.52
N THR A 103 -6.79 11.51 18.40
CA THR A 103 -7.14 12.94 18.40
C THR A 103 -6.06 13.81 17.77
N GLY A 104 -5.01 13.18 17.24
CA GLY A 104 -3.88 13.82 16.61
C GLY A 104 -4.22 14.47 15.27
N SER A 105 -3.23 15.14 14.69
CA SER A 105 -3.36 15.79 13.39
C SER A 105 -3.44 14.73 12.30
N VAL A 106 -4.46 14.81 11.45
CA VAL A 106 -4.47 14.07 10.18
C VAL A 106 -3.39 14.67 9.28
N ARG A 107 -2.50 13.81 8.75
CA ARG A 107 -1.42 14.20 7.84
C ARG A 107 -1.79 13.91 6.39
N ILE A 108 -2.22 12.68 6.13
CA ILE A 108 -2.49 12.16 4.79
C ILE A 108 -3.93 11.62 4.75
N LEU A 109 -4.66 11.93 3.69
CA LEU A 109 -5.94 11.31 3.35
C LEU A 109 -5.88 10.79 1.92
N ARG A 110 -6.23 9.51 1.75
CA ARG A 110 -6.46 8.85 0.47
C ARG A 110 -7.90 8.34 0.43
N GLU A 111 -8.63 8.69 -0.62
CA GLU A 111 -9.99 8.20 -0.87
C GLU A 111 -10.04 7.41 -2.17
N ALA A 112 -10.82 6.33 -2.20
CA ALA A 112 -11.18 5.65 -3.44
C ALA A 112 -12.67 5.35 -3.48
N VAL A 113 -13.26 5.49 -4.66
CA VAL A 113 -14.65 5.11 -4.95
C VAL A 113 -14.61 4.01 -6.01
N THR A 114 -15.16 2.85 -5.71
CA THR A 114 -15.18 1.70 -6.62
C THR A 114 -16.44 0.87 -6.40
N THR A 115 -16.59 -0.24 -7.13
CA THR A 115 -17.67 -1.20 -6.93
C THR A 115 -17.14 -2.53 -6.41
N VAL A 116 -17.97 -3.26 -5.66
CA VAL A 116 -17.63 -4.65 -5.31
C VAL A 116 -17.74 -5.51 -6.58
N PRO A 117 -16.69 -6.23 -6.99
CA PRO A 117 -16.71 -7.01 -8.23
C PRO A 117 -17.68 -8.20 -8.14
N SER A 118 -18.18 -8.67 -9.28
CA SER A 118 -18.98 -9.89 -9.34
C SER A 118 -18.09 -11.14 -9.43
N GLU A 119 -18.33 -12.10 -8.53
CA GLU A 119 -17.71 -13.44 -8.48
C GLU A 119 -16.17 -13.41 -8.55
N ARG A 120 -15.55 -12.40 -7.93
CA ARG A 120 -14.10 -12.20 -7.92
C ARG A 120 -13.65 -11.55 -6.62
N VAL A 121 -12.42 -11.87 -6.23
CA VAL A 121 -11.70 -11.20 -5.16
C VAL A 121 -10.64 -10.33 -5.81
N VAL A 122 -10.73 -9.01 -5.65
CA VAL A 122 -9.78 -8.05 -6.26
C VAL A 122 -9.00 -7.29 -5.19
N THR A 123 -7.80 -6.82 -5.53
CA THR A 123 -6.98 -6.02 -4.62
C THR A 123 -7.08 -4.54 -4.96
N LEU A 124 -7.36 -3.71 -3.95
CA LEU A 124 -7.28 -2.25 -4.04
C LEU A 124 -6.18 -1.75 -3.12
N HIS A 125 -5.09 -1.25 -3.70
CA HIS A 125 -4.03 -0.60 -2.94
C HIS A 125 -4.38 0.86 -2.63
N LEU A 126 -4.31 1.22 -1.36
CA LEU A 126 -4.48 2.60 -0.87
C LEU A 126 -3.23 3.04 -0.09
N PRO A 127 -2.11 3.30 -0.79
CA PRO A 127 -0.89 3.77 -0.15
C PRO A 127 -1.11 5.18 0.44
N LEU A 128 -0.66 5.38 1.67
CA LEU A 128 -0.59 6.67 2.35
C LEU A 128 0.84 7.21 2.17
N GLN A 129 1.02 7.99 1.10
CA GLN A 129 2.34 8.40 0.61
C GLN A 129 2.77 9.75 1.18
N TYR A 130 4.05 9.91 1.51
CA TYR A 130 4.66 11.16 1.98
C TYR A 130 4.39 12.35 1.07
N LEU A 131 4.41 12.14 -0.26
CA LEU A 131 4.13 13.20 -1.23
C LEU A 131 2.73 13.81 -1.05
N CYS A 132 1.82 13.07 -0.41
CA CYS A 132 0.47 13.49 -0.06
C CYS A 132 0.34 14.04 1.37
N ASP A 133 1.45 14.31 2.06
CA ASP A 133 1.41 14.98 3.36
C ASP A 133 0.79 16.38 3.25
N GLY A 134 -0.13 16.68 4.17
CA GLY A 134 -1.00 17.85 4.14
C GLY A 134 -2.29 17.66 3.34
N SER A 135 -2.55 16.49 2.75
CA SER A 135 -3.82 16.21 2.04
C SER A 135 -5.01 16.04 2.97
N GLY A 136 -4.78 15.67 4.23
CA GLY A 136 -5.82 15.49 5.23
C GLY A 136 -5.83 16.61 6.28
N VAL A 137 -7.02 16.92 6.78
CA VAL A 137 -7.21 17.74 7.99
C VAL A 137 -8.19 17.04 8.93
N THR A 138 -8.06 17.28 10.23
CA THR A 138 -8.97 16.72 11.23
C THR A 138 -10.39 17.28 11.06
N ASP A 139 -11.38 16.39 10.99
CA ASP A 139 -12.81 16.71 10.98
C ASP A 139 -13.54 15.88 12.04
N GLY A 140 -13.72 16.45 13.22
CA GLY A 140 -14.20 15.71 14.40
C GLY A 140 -13.28 14.55 14.74
N THR A 141 -13.81 13.32 14.67
CA THR A 141 -13.03 12.08 14.86
C THR A 141 -12.55 11.47 13.54
N GLY A 142 -12.94 12.05 12.40
CA GLY A 142 -12.58 11.63 11.05
C GLY A 142 -11.54 12.55 10.39
N ALA A 143 -11.44 12.43 9.07
CA ALA A 143 -10.61 13.32 8.24
C ALA A 143 -11.49 14.07 7.24
N ALA A 144 -11.00 15.18 6.71
CA ALA A 144 -11.51 15.86 5.53
C ALA A 144 -10.37 16.10 4.53
N ASP A 145 -10.70 16.20 3.24
CA ASP A 145 -9.73 16.60 2.21
C ASP A 145 -9.38 18.08 2.37
N ALA A 146 -8.08 18.38 2.31
CA ALA A 146 -7.54 19.73 2.40
C ALA A 146 -6.81 20.17 1.12
N MET A 147 -6.71 19.30 0.11
CA MET A 147 -5.83 19.50 -1.05
C MET A 147 -6.53 19.41 -2.40
N CYS A 148 -7.40 18.43 -2.62
CA CYS A 148 -7.83 18.04 -3.96
C CYS A 148 -9.27 18.42 -4.31
N GLY A 149 -10.10 18.72 -3.32
CA GLY A 149 -11.50 19.07 -3.52
C GLY A 149 -12.38 17.85 -3.89
N PRO A 150 -13.67 18.10 -4.16
CA PRO A 150 -14.67 17.03 -4.30
C PRO A 150 -14.37 16.07 -5.46
N GLY A 151 -14.49 14.76 -5.19
CA GLY A 151 -14.30 13.69 -6.19
C GLY A 151 -12.85 13.40 -6.55
N LEU A 152 -11.90 14.18 -6.03
CA LEU A 152 -10.47 13.99 -6.22
C LEU A 152 -9.81 13.56 -4.90
N THR A 153 -8.59 13.06 -5.01
CA THR A 153 -7.78 12.65 -3.88
C THR A 153 -6.30 12.76 -4.23
N CYS A 154 -5.43 12.86 -3.22
CA CYS A 154 -4.01 12.91 -3.48
C CYS A 154 -3.46 11.52 -3.85
N VAL A 155 -2.71 11.48 -4.95
CA VAL A 155 -1.98 10.32 -5.45
C VAL A 155 -0.58 10.80 -5.85
N ALA A 156 0.46 10.30 -5.17
CA ALA A 156 1.85 10.67 -5.38
C ALA A 156 2.10 12.20 -5.45
N GLY A 157 1.42 12.96 -4.59
CA GLY A 157 1.56 14.43 -4.48
C GLY A 157 0.74 15.26 -5.45
N ARG A 158 -0.10 14.65 -6.29
CA ARG A 158 -1.03 15.36 -7.17
C ARG A 158 -2.46 14.87 -7.00
N CYS A 159 -3.40 15.74 -7.34
CA CYS A 159 -4.81 15.40 -7.30
C CYS A 159 -5.21 14.57 -8.53
N ALA A 160 -5.79 13.41 -8.27
CA ALA A 160 -6.32 12.50 -9.28
C ALA A 160 -7.76 12.11 -8.92
N PRO A 161 -8.55 11.57 -9.86
CA PRO A 161 -9.87 11.05 -9.56
C PRO A 161 -9.82 10.02 -8.42
N SER A 162 -10.75 10.14 -7.48
CA SER A 162 -10.96 9.12 -6.45
C SER A 162 -11.59 7.84 -7.01
N THR A 163 -12.25 7.93 -8.17
CA THR A 163 -12.88 6.78 -8.83
C THR A 163 -11.85 5.79 -9.36
N VAL A 164 -12.02 4.52 -9.01
CA VAL A 164 -11.23 3.39 -9.50
C VAL A 164 -12.17 2.36 -10.11
N ASP A 165 -11.97 2.03 -11.38
CA ASP A 165 -12.76 1.01 -12.06
C ASP A 165 -12.42 -0.38 -11.50
N ALA A 166 -13.41 -1.08 -10.93
CA ALA A 166 -13.20 -2.40 -10.35
C ALA A 166 -12.72 -3.43 -11.38
N SER A 167 -13.01 -3.23 -12.67
CA SER A 167 -12.60 -4.14 -13.74
C SER A 167 -11.10 -4.11 -14.05
N VAL A 168 -10.41 -3.01 -13.70
CA VAL A 168 -8.95 -2.89 -13.88
C VAL A 168 -8.17 -3.33 -12.64
N LEU A 169 -8.86 -3.62 -11.53
CA LEU A 169 -8.24 -4.17 -10.34
C LEU A 169 -7.77 -5.61 -10.59
N THR A 170 -6.58 -5.91 -10.09
CA THR A 170 -6.00 -7.24 -10.18
C THR A 170 -6.70 -8.20 -9.23
N ASP A 171 -6.77 -9.47 -9.63
CA ASP A 171 -7.26 -10.52 -8.73
C ASP A 171 -6.34 -10.61 -7.51
N TYR A 172 -6.92 -10.88 -6.35
CA TYR A 172 -6.16 -11.03 -5.12
C TYR A 172 -5.35 -12.33 -5.13
N VAL A 173 -4.04 -12.17 -5.00
CA VAL A 173 -3.09 -13.26 -4.80
C VAL A 173 -2.31 -12.93 -3.53
N ALA A 174 -2.51 -13.72 -2.47
CA ALA A 174 -1.91 -13.44 -1.16
C ALA A 174 -0.39 -13.19 -1.23
N ALA A 175 0.34 -14.02 -1.99
CA ALA A 175 1.79 -13.90 -2.17
C ALA A 175 2.23 -12.58 -2.84
N GLU A 176 1.37 -11.95 -3.65
CA GLU A 176 1.67 -10.68 -4.32
C GLU A 176 1.37 -9.47 -3.42
N VAL A 177 0.64 -9.68 -2.33
CA VAL A 177 0.35 -8.67 -1.33
C VAL A 177 1.34 -8.84 -0.18
N TYR A 178 2.45 -8.10 -0.25
CA TYR A 178 3.44 -8.01 0.82
C TYR A 178 4.16 -9.34 1.10
N GLY A 179 4.37 -10.14 0.06
CA GLY A 179 5.01 -11.46 0.15
C GLY A 179 4.15 -12.54 0.79
N GLY A 180 2.85 -12.29 1.06
CA GLY A 180 1.93 -13.28 1.61
C GLY A 180 2.10 -13.58 3.10
N GLY A 181 2.67 -12.65 3.87
CA GLY A 181 2.81 -12.78 5.31
C GLY A 181 1.46 -12.97 6.02
N SER A 182 1.46 -13.77 7.09
CA SER A 182 0.28 -14.02 7.93
C SER A 182 -0.17 -12.81 8.77
N GLY A 183 0.68 -11.78 8.86
CA GLY A 183 0.47 -10.62 9.71
C GLY A 183 0.72 -10.87 11.20
N THR A 184 1.16 -12.08 11.59
CA THR A 184 1.34 -12.48 13.00
C THR A 184 2.76 -12.86 13.39
N THR A 185 3.60 -13.24 12.41
CA THR A 185 4.93 -13.79 12.66
C THR A 185 6.02 -13.18 11.79
N SER A 186 5.84 -11.94 11.30
CA SER A 186 6.85 -11.22 10.52
C SER A 186 7.34 -11.98 9.26
N ASP A 187 6.47 -12.80 8.70
CA ASP A 187 6.74 -13.80 7.64
C ASP A 187 6.50 -13.29 6.21
N GLY A 188 6.11 -12.02 6.05
CA GLY A 188 6.01 -11.34 4.76
C GLY A 188 7.35 -10.81 4.25
N GLU A 189 7.35 -10.29 3.03
CA GLU A 189 8.50 -9.61 2.43
C GLU A 189 8.33 -8.09 2.51
N CYS A 190 9.43 -7.38 2.74
CA CYS A 190 9.44 -5.91 2.72
C CYS A 190 10.80 -5.38 2.24
N PHE A 191 10.81 -4.10 1.90
CA PHE A 191 11.96 -3.36 1.44
C PHE A 191 12.60 -2.58 2.59
N ASP A 192 13.79 -2.99 3.01
CA ASP A 192 14.54 -2.32 4.07
C ASP A 192 15.25 -1.07 3.52
N VAL A 193 14.63 0.09 3.67
CA VAL A 193 15.19 1.37 3.20
C VAL A 193 16.53 1.65 3.87
N ALA A 194 16.66 1.38 5.17
CA ALA A 194 17.87 1.72 5.92
C ALA A 194 19.06 0.89 5.47
N ALA A 195 18.91 -0.44 5.35
CA ALA A 195 19.99 -1.29 4.86
C ALA A 195 20.24 -1.14 3.36
N CYS A 196 19.20 -0.89 2.56
CA CYS A 196 19.36 -0.82 1.12
C CYS A 196 19.94 0.49 0.60
N PHE A 197 19.71 1.61 1.29
CA PHE A 197 20.26 2.92 0.92
C PHE A 197 21.58 3.26 1.62
N VAL A 198 22.23 2.31 2.30
CA VAL A 198 23.62 2.49 2.75
C VAL A 198 24.52 2.78 1.55
N GLY A 199 25.23 3.91 1.59
CA GLY A 199 26.10 4.34 0.49
C GLY A 199 25.35 4.90 -0.72
N ALA A 200 24.07 5.27 -0.57
CA ALA A 200 23.31 5.93 -1.63
C ALA A 200 24.00 7.23 -2.08
N THR A 201 23.89 7.49 -3.38
CA THR A 201 24.45 8.68 -4.00
C THR A 201 23.35 9.68 -4.30
N GLU A 202 23.58 10.94 -3.95
CA GLU A 202 22.71 12.04 -4.36
C GLU A 202 22.74 12.18 -5.88
N ALA A 203 21.56 12.29 -6.45
CA ALA A 203 21.35 12.29 -7.87
C ALA A 203 20.82 13.65 -8.32
N VAL A 204 21.37 14.18 -9.41
CA VAL A 204 20.98 15.49 -9.92
C VAL A 204 19.66 15.35 -10.67
N VAL A 205 18.63 16.03 -10.19
CA VAL A 205 17.32 16.09 -10.84
C VAL A 205 17.36 17.10 -11.99
N ASP A 206 17.10 16.64 -13.22
CA ASP A 206 16.70 17.52 -14.31
C ASP A 206 15.25 17.96 -14.08
N VAL A 207 15.11 19.18 -13.59
CA VAL A 207 13.83 19.79 -13.25
C VAL A 207 12.93 20.09 -14.45
N ALA A 208 13.49 20.15 -15.67
CA ALA A 208 12.70 20.39 -16.87
C ALA A 208 11.98 19.12 -17.35
N THR A 209 12.62 17.97 -17.14
CA THR A 209 12.09 16.66 -17.57
C THR A 209 11.61 15.81 -16.40
N CYS A 210 11.85 16.25 -15.16
CA CYS A 210 11.58 15.47 -13.95
C CYS A 210 12.30 14.11 -13.97
N THR A 211 13.56 14.11 -14.40
CA THR A 211 14.37 12.89 -14.54
C THR A 211 15.67 12.94 -13.76
N VAL A 212 16.24 11.76 -13.54
CA VAL A 212 17.54 11.56 -12.91
C VAL A 212 18.33 10.59 -13.78
N ALA A 213 19.58 10.95 -14.12
CA ALA A 213 20.48 10.06 -14.84
C ALA A 213 20.94 8.91 -13.92
N VAL A 214 20.89 7.67 -14.42
CA VAL A 214 21.24 6.47 -13.65
C VAL A 214 21.99 5.47 -14.51
N GLU A 215 22.83 4.66 -13.87
CA GLU A 215 23.48 3.50 -14.50
C GLU A 215 22.83 2.21 -14.02
N GLY A 216 22.49 1.31 -14.94
CA GLY A 216 21.95 -0.01 -14.60
C GLY A 216 20.54 0.02 -13.98
N GLU A 217 20.27 -0.94 -13.11
CA GLU A 217 19.05 -0.97 -12.28
C GLU A 217 19.33 -0.30 -10.94
N VAL A 218 18.44 0.60 -10.51
CA VAL A 218 18.55 1.32 -9.24
C VAL A 218 17.26 1.27 -8.45
N ASN A 219 17.39 1.48 -7.14
CA ASN A 219 16.34 2.00 -6.27
C ASN A 219 16.47 3.52 -6.18
N VAL A 220 15.33 4.19 -6.02
CA VAL A 220 15.23 5.65 -5.94
C VAL A 220 14.52 6.03 -4.64
N ALA A 221 15.04 7.00 -3.90
CA ALA A 221 14.36 7.56 -2.74
C ALA A 221 14.39 9.10 -2.75
N LEU A 222 13.39 9.68 -2.12
CA LEU A 222 13.27 11.10 -1.85
C LEU A 222 13.85 11.39 -0.48
N ARG A 223 14.82 12.30 -0.40
CA ARG A 223 15.30 12.84 0.87
C ARG A 223 14.35 13.96 1.31
N THR A 224 13.80 13.88 2.50
CA THR A 224 12.71 14.75 2.99
C THR A 224 13.19 15.99 3.74
N ALA A 225 14.47 16.03 4.13
CA ALA A 225 15.10 17.17 4.79
C ALA A 225 16.62 17.18 4.52
N PRO A 226 17.30 18.34 4.68
CA PRO A 226 18.75 18.40 4.62
C PRO A 226 19.42 17.37 5.53
N VAL A 227 20.58 16.85 5.12
CA VAL A 227 21.35 15.87 5.92
C VAL A 227 21.63 16.44 7.32
N GLY A 228 21.26 15.68 8.36
CA GLY A 228 21.41 16.07 9.76
C GLY A 228 20.27 16.91 10.33
N ALA A 229 19.27 17.29 9.51
CA ALA A 229 18.00 17.83 9.98
C ALA A 229 16.98 16.71 10.21
N LYS A 230 15.96 16.99 11.02
CA LYS A 230 14.81 16.10 11.16
C LYS A 230 14.01 16.12 9.85
N GLY A 231 13.78 14.95 9.27
CA GLY A 231 12.88 14.73 8.14
C GLY A 231 11.92 13.58 8.44
N ASP A 232 10.99 13.34 7.50
CA ASP A 232 10.08 12.20 7.52
C ASP A 232 10.66 11.01 6.74
N GLY A 233 10.14 9.81 6.98
CA GLY A 233 10.59 8.56 6.37
C GLY A 233 11.72 7.90 7.16
N MET A 234 12.44 7.00 6.51
CA MET A 234 13.48 6.18 7.15
C MET A 234 14.83 6.89 7.15
N CYS A 235 15.37 7.16 8.33
CA CYS A 235 16.65 7.86 8.46
C CYS A 235 17.84 6.92 8.27
N VAL A 236 18.72 7.28 7.34
CA VAL A 236 19.96 6.57 7.00
C VAL A 236 21.14 7.46 7.34
N ASP A 237 22.08 6.92 8.12
CA ASP A 237 23.25 7.65 8.58
C ASP A 237 24.05 8.24 7.41
N GLY A 238 24.31 9.55 7.47
CA GLY A 238 25.05 10.28 6.45
C GLY A 238 24.28 10.57 5.15
N VAL A 239 23.06 10.08 5.00
CA VAL A 239 22.21 10.30 3.81
C VAL A 239 20.97 11.15 4.14
N GLY A 240 20.38 10.99 5.33
CA GLY A 240 19.16 11.69 5.77
C GLY A 240 17.94 10.78 5.84
N CYS A 241 16.75 11.35 6.05
CA CYS A 241 15.49 10.61 6.12
C CYS A 241 14.87 10.47 4.72
N LEU A 242 14.53 9.24 4.38
CA LEU A 242 14.27 8.79 3.02
C LEU A 242 12.87 8.17 2.88
N VAL A 243 12.22 8.51 1.78
CA VAL A 243 11.00 7.86 1.29
C VAL A 243 11.35 7.14 -0.01
N ALA A 244 11.43 5.81 0.05
CA ALA A 244 11.76 4.99 -1.13
C ALA A 244 10.56 4.86 -2.07
N LEU A 245 10.78 5.11 -3.35
CA LEU A 245 9.75 5.08 -4.38
C LEU A 245 9.60 3.69 -4.99
N ASP A 246 8.37 3.34 -5.36
CA ASP A 246 8.08 2.10 -6.09
C ASP A 246 8.56 2.20 -7.54
N ALA A 247 9.18 1.14 -8.04
CA ALA A 247 9.59 1.03 -9.44
C ALA A 247 8.41 0.62 -10.32
N GLY A 248 8.31 1.21 -11.51
CA GLY A 248 7.46 0.72 -12.60
C GLY A 248 5.96 1.04 -12.46
N VAL A 249 5.55 1.79 -11.43
CA VAL A 249 4.16 2.24 -11.24
C VAL A 249 4.04 3.75 -11.41
N GLU A 250 2.88 4.24 -11.86
CA GLU A 250 2.64 5.67 -12.15
C GLU A 250 2.87 6.55 -10.90
N THR A 251 2.56 6.02 -9.73
CA THR A 251 2.72 6.68 -8.42
C THR A 251 4.15 6.62 -7.87
N GLY A 252 5.07 6.00 -8.60
CA GLY A 252 6.47 5.81 -8.25
C GLY A 252 7.39 6.30 -9.38
N PHE A 253 8.57 5.70 -9.54
CA PHE A 253 9.50 6.07 -10.61
C PHE A 253 9.38 5.14 -11.82
N GLN A 254 9.60 5.70 -13.01
CA GLN A 254 9.57 4.97 -14.28
C GLN A 254 10.98 4.87 -14.86
N LYS A 255 11.41 3.66 -15.20
CA LYS A 255 12.73 3.46 -15.80
C LYS A 255 12.71 3.77 -17.29
N GLY A 256 13.66 4.60 -17.72
CA GLY A 256 14.00 4.83 -19.12
C GLY A 256 15.41 4.35 -19.47
N ALA A 257 15.86 4.68 -20.68
CA ALA A 257 17.22 4.38 -21.12
C ALA A 257 18.22 5.35 -20.47
N GLY A 258 19.00 4.87 -19.49
CA GLY A 258 20.03 5.66 -18.80
C GLY A 258 19.49 6.73 -17.83
N GLN A 259 18.19 6.72 -17.57
CA GLN A 259 17.54 7.66 -16.66
C GLN A 259 16.31 7.03 -16.01
N VAL A 260 15.85 7.63 -14.92
CA VAL A 260 14.55 7.38 -14.31
C VAL A 260 13.73 8.66 -14.34
N THR A 261 12.43 8.55 -14.59
CA THR A 261 11.47 9.64 -14.44
C THR A 261 10.83 9.53 -13.07
N LEU A 262 10.83 10.62 -12.32
CA LEU A 262 10.22 10.70 -10.98
C LEU A 262 8.69 10.90 -11.11
N PRO A 263 7.91 10.55 -10.08
CA PRO A 263 6.49 10.86 -10.09
C PRO A 263 6.31 12.38 -10.12
N PRO A 264 5.36 12.93 -10.91
CA PRO A 264 5.28 14.37 -11.12
C PRO A 264 5.14 15.20 -9.84
N GLY A 265 4.44 14.70 -8.82
CA GLY A 265 4.33 15.39 -7.52
C GLY A 265 5.64 15.48 -6.74
N ALA A 266 6.58 14.54 -6.92
CA ALA A 266 7.91 14.66 -6.31
C ALA A 266 8.69 15.85 -6.90
N CYS A 267 8.61 16.06 -8.21
CA CYS A 267 9.26 17.21 -8.84
C CYS A 267 8.63 18.54 -8.45
N ASP A 268 7.30 18.61 -8.33
CA ASP A 268 6.63 19.80 -7.84
C ASP A 268 7.11 20.15 -6.42
N LYS A 269 7.22 19.14 -5.53
CA LYS A 269 7.69 19.31 -4.15
C LYS A 269 9.19 19.57 -4.03
N TYR A 270 9.98 19.14 -5.01
CA TYR A 270 11.42 19.40 -5.10
C TYR A 270 11.71 20.85 -5.51
N GLN A 271 10.87 21.42 -6.39
CA GLN A 271 11.00 22.80 -6.85
C GLN A 271 10.40 23.83 -5.88
N ALA A 272 9.54 23.39 -4.95
CA ALA A 272 8.80 24.28 -4.07
C ALA A 272 9.46 24.40 -2.68
N ASP A 273 9.69 25.65 -2.25
CA ASP A 273 10.16 25.94 -0.91
C ASP A 273 9.01 26.15 0.07
N GLY A 274 9.20 25.71 1.32
CA GLY A 274 8.24 25.94 2.41
C GLY A 274 6.93 25.16 2.33
N VAL A 275 6.84 24.14 1.47
CA VAL A 275 5.65 23.29 1.32
C VAL A 275 5.71 22.07 2.24
N THR A 276 4.55 21.63 2.75
CA THR A 276 4.41 20.32 3.40
C THR A 276 4.76 19.20 2.41
N GLY A 277 5.43 18.14 2.88
CA GLY A 277 5.89 17.05 2.01
C GLY A 277 7.04 17.45 1.07
N ARG A 278 7.89 18.41 1.47
CA ARG A 278 9.02 18.92 0.67
C ARG A 278 10.02 17.80 0.33
N VAL A 279 10.52 17.83 -0.90
CA VAL A 279 11.64 16.97 -1.30
C VAL A 279 12.91 17.81 -1.30
N ASP A 280 13.85 17.48 -0.42
CA ASP A 280 15.14 18.16 -0.31
C ASP A 280 16.18 17.64 -1.31
N GLY A 281 16.08 16.36 -1.67
CA GLY A 281 17.00 15.72 -2.59
C GLY A 281 16.44 14.41 -3.14
N VAL A 282 17.11 13.87 -4.16
CA VAL A 282 16.84 12.54 -4.68
C VAL A 282 18.11 11.73 -4.57
N VAL A 283 18.00 10.51 -4.05
CA VAL A 283 19.14 9.60 -3.89
C VAL A 283 18.86 8.30 -4.64
N THR A 284 19.92 7.68 -5.13
CA THR A 284 19.86 6.41 -5.84
C THR A 284 20.88 5.43 -5.28
N VAL A 285 20.56 4.14 -5.38
CA VAL A 285 21.46 3.04 -5.04
C VAL A 285 21.27 1.90 -6.05
N PRO A 286 22.33 1.22 -6.51
CA PRO A 286 22.19 0.07 -7.40
C PRO A 286 21.37 -1.05 -6.75
N VAL A 287 20.57 -1.73 -7.57
CA VAL A 287 19.91 -2.98 -7.18
C VAL A 287 20.97 -4.05 -6.94
N ARG A 288 20.83 -4.80 -5.85
CA ARG A 288 21.78 -5.85 -5.45
C ARG A 288 21.08 -6.97 -4.68
N GLU A 289 21.80 -8.05 -4.43
CA GLU A 289 21.32 -9.12 -3.55
C GLU A 289 20.93 -8.56 -2.17
N GLY A 290 19.74 -8.95 -1.69
CA GLY A 290 19.12 -8.41 -0.48
C GLY A 290 18.42 -7.05 -0.65
N CYS A 291 18.60 -6.37 -1.79
CA CYS A 291 17.99 -5.08 -2.10
C CYS A 291 17.45 -5.07 -3.53
N PRO A 292 16.35 -5.81 -3.79
CA PRO A 292 15.67 -5.80 -5.09
C PRO A 292 15.10 -4.41 -5.41
N GLN A 293 14.50 -4.22 -6.58
CA GLN A 293 13.73 -2.98 -6.79
C GLN A 293 12.52 -2.97 -5.85
N LYS A 294 12.31 -1.85 -5.16
CA LYS A 294 11.07 -1.63 -4.40
C LYS A 294 9.90 -1.61 -5.37
N THR A 295 8.81 -2.29 -5.02
CA THR A 295 7.56 -2.33 -5.80
C THR A 295 6.37 -2.12 -4.87
N LEU A 296 5.19 -1.91 -5.44
CA LEU A 296 3.95 -1.78 -4.67
C LEU A 296 3.64 -3.01 -3.79
N GLY A 297 4.02 -4.21 -4.27
CA GLY A 297 3.89 -5.47 -3.54
C GLY A 297 5.00 -5.70 -2.51
N LEU A 298 6.06 -4.87 -2.51
CA LEU A 298 7.18 -4.91 -1.57
C LEU A 298 7.18 -3.62 -0.72
N PRO A 299 6.41 -3.59 0.38
CA PRO A 299 6.21 -2.41 1.21
C PRO A 299 7.48 -2.10 2.00
N THR A 300 7.61 -0.89 2.53
CA THR A 300 8.77 -0.52 3.36
C THR A 300 8.79 -1.30 4.68
N CYS A 301 9.94 -1.87 5.07
CA CYS A 301 10.15 -2.49 6.38
C CYS A 301 10.30 -1.43 7.46
N GLY A 302 9.88 -1.74 8.69
CA GLY A 302 10.30 -1.03 9.90
C GLY A 302 10.08 -1.92 11.13
N PRO A 303 10.53 -1.52 12.33
CA PRO A 303 10.24 -2.24 13.58
C PRO A 303 8.74 -2.52 13.83
N TRP A 304 7.87 -1.77 13.15
CA TRP A 304 6.42 -1.89 13.17
C TRP A 304 5.82 -2.83 12.11
N SER A 305 6.67 -3.43 11.27
CA SER A 305 6.23 -4.15 10.09
C SER A 305 5.76 -5.56 10.42
N ALA A 306 4.63 -5.96 9.84
CA ALA A 306 4.12 -7.33 9.84
C ALA A 306 4.88 -8.24 8.88
N SER A 307 5.75 -7.65 8.05
CA SER A 307 6.57 -8.28 7.02
C SER A 307 8.04 -8.05 7.32
N GLY A 308 8.90 -9.05 7.15
CA GLY A 308 10.36 -8.96 7.32
C GLY A 308 10.77 -8.44 8.70
N GLY A 309 10.69 -9.30 9.71
CA GLY A 309 11.28 -9.01 11.02
C GLY A 309 12.80 -8.94 10.90
N GLN A 310 13.40 -7.86 11.39
CA GLN A 310 14.84 -7.78 11.65
C GLN A 310 15.16 -8.24 13.05
#